data_AF-A0A2E0W3F1-F1
#
_entry.id   AF-A0A2E0W3F1-F1
#
_cell.length_a   1.000
_cell.length_b   1.000
_cell.length_c   1.000
_cell.angle_alpha   90.00
_cell.angle_beta   90.00
_cell.angle_gamma   90.00
#
_symmetry.space_group_name_H-M   'P 1'
#
loop_
_entity.id
_entity.type
_entity.pdbx_description
1 polymer ?
#
loop_
_entity_poly.entity_id
_entity_poly.type
_entity_poly.pdbx_seq_one_letter_code
_entity_poly.pdbx_strand_id
1 'polypeptide(L)'
;MGPITAQTVADWFGATMPTRKLVDNIYQNAAVKLAPVPYAPVGNENEKVYKFIQHNSDIQAQFNNANGELGELIGGTKKDVVISNKIVDPNRPNHVTIYGWHQLNGQPIQPLTNIHYNYYVDYSHGIRFLYSKVLVDGDTMNVRDILKDNILYKILSDESGVMYQPTYLIDENLPNKPGAFGLKSELENEIKILLDTEPNVDKYHVYVSNDGVNFDSLYSFYNEEFTFDTENSDSIIYMKLIAENSTGKSQASEVLAVIPKPSDKKMLIVNGFDRSSDGNSYDFVIEHGKAAHYNNVVFESASNEAITNRLFELTDYDYVDFILGDESTADESLSYPEQILVANYLEKGGRLFISGSEIAWDLDYKGNSSDKYFIENYLKAKYSADAPGGISGTYYSAEGITGEIFENFTTINFDNGTHGTINVNYADALIPAQNAEAVLNYKNVTNHKTAGIKYEGLIGNGNTPAKIVYFGFPFETVYSEETRNQLMTEIIDFFNKPITSIENNIAAVPDQFMLYQNYPNPFNPSTRIEYVVPSNEFVTLSVFDILGNKIADLVDEEQSAGKYSVTFDAVNIPINKTALSSGIYIYRLQAGSFSQSRTMILLK
;
A
#
# COMPACT_ATOMS: atom_id res chain seq x y z
N MET A 1 10.52 17.93 -13.12
CA MET A 1 10.73 16.59 -13.69
C MET A 1 12.05 16.08 -13.14
N GLY A 2 12.04 14.92 -12.49
CA GLY A 2 13.26 14.29 -11.97
C GLY A 2 14.05 13.54 -13.07
N PRO A 3 15.30 13.13 -12.79
CA PRO A 3 16.18 12.43 -13.73
C PRO A 3 15.61 11.13 -14.32
N ILE A 4 14.86 10.33 -13.55
CA ILE A 4 14.31 9.05 -14.04
C ILE A 4 13.24 9.28 -15.12
N THR A 5 12.28 10.17 -14.84
CA THR A 5 11.28 10.60 -15.82
C THR A 5 11.95 11.24 -17.03
N ALA A 6 12.97 12.09 -16.81
CA ALA A 6 13.70 12.72 -17.90
C ALA A 6 14.42 11.69 -18.78
N GLN A 7 15.03 10.66 -18.18
CA GLN A 7 15.67 9.58 -18.93
C GLN A 7 14.66 8.79 -19.77
N THR A 8 13.51 8.46 -19.20
CA THR A 8 12.44 7.74 -19.90
C THR A 8 11.97 8.52 -21.13
N VAL A 9 11.72 9.82 -20.97
CA VAL A 9 11.37 10.72 -22.08
C VAL A 9 12.50 10.80 -23.10
N ALA A 10 13.76 10.92 -22.66
CA ALA A 10 14.90 10.95 -23.55
C ALA A 10 14.96 9.68 -24.42
N ASP A 11 14.75 8.51 -23.82
CA ASP A 11 14.80 7.23 -24.52
C ASP A 11 13.70 7.12 -25.59
N TRP A 12 12.47 7.52 -25.27
CA TRP A 12 11.35 7.53 -26.23
C TRP A 12 11.60 8.41 -27.45
N PHE A 13 12.27 9.55 -27.27
CA PHE A 13 12.57 10.48 -28.36
C PHE A 13 13.93 10.25 -29.03
N GLY A 14 14.66 9.17 -28.67
CA GLY A 14 16.00 8.91 -29.19
C GLY A 14 16.99 10.04 -28.83
N ALA A 15 16.89 10.55 -27.61
CA ALA A 15 17.63 11.66 -27.05
C ALA A 15 18.51 11.24 -25.86
N THR A 16 19.23 12.20 -25.29
CA THR A 16 20.05 12.07 -24.08
C THR A 16 20.06 13.41 -23.32
N MET A 17 20.44 13.37 -22.03
CA MET A 17 20.76 14.57 -21.26
C MET A 17 22.20 15.02 -21.52
N PRO A 18 22.53 16.32 -21.37
CA PRO A 18 23.88 16.84 -21.57
C PRO A 18 24.84 16.35 -20.47
N THR A 19 26.14 16.30 -20.79
CA THR A 19 27.21 16.27 -19.79
C THR A 19 27.50 17.69 -19.30
N ARG A 20 28.29 17.83 -18.23
CA ARG A 20 28.82 19.12 -17.77
C ARG A 20 29.44 19.95 -18.91
N LYS A 21 30.36 19.35 -19.66
CA LYS A 21 31.03 19.97 -20.81
C LYS A 21 30.04 20.46 -21.87
N LEU A 22 28.99 19.69 -22.15
CA LEU A 22 27.97 20.07 -23.13
C LEU A 22 27.10 21.22 -22.63
N VAL A 23 26.77 21.28 -21.34
CA VAL A 23 26.07 22.44 -20.75
C VAL A 23 26.90 23.71 -20.96
N ASP A 24 28.22 23.66 -20.69
CA ASP A 24 29.12 24.79 -20.91
C ASP A 24 29.17 25.21 -22.38
N ASN A 25 29.30 24.24 -23.29
CA ASN A 25 29.30 24.50 -24.73
C ASN A 25 27.98 25.13 -25.21
N ILE A 26 26.84 24.64 -24.72
CA ILE A 26 25.51 25.18 -25.03
C ILE A 26 25.42 26.63 -24.57
N TYR A 27 25.87 26.93 -23.34
CA TYR A 27 25.88 28.30 -22.85
C TYR A 27 26.74 29.21 -23.72
N GLN A 28 27.97 28.80 -24.03
CA GLN A 28 28.89 29.59 -24.85
C GLN A 28 28.30 29.92 -26.23
N ASN A 29 27.62 28.95 -26.85
CA ASN A 29 27.06 29.06 -28.20
C ASN A 29 25.61 29.55 -28.24
N ALA A 30 24.95 29.76 -27.10
CA ALA A 30 23.59 30.30 -27.04
C ALA A 30 23.54 31.71 -27.64
N ALA A 31 22.59 31.93 -28.55
CA ALA A 31 22.32 33.24 -29.16
C ALA A 31 21.82 34.23 -28.10
N VAL A 32 20.98 33.75 -27.18
CA VAL A 32 20.44 34.53 -26.07
C VAL A 32 20.95 33.98 -24.75
N LYS A 33 21.67 34.81 -23.98
CA LYS A 33 22.19 34.48 -22.65
C LYS A 33 21.43 35.29 -21.61
N LEU A 34 20.76 34.58 -20.70
CA LEU A 34 19.93 35.17 -19.66
C LEU A 34 20.63 35.09 -18.30
N ALA A 35 20.33 36.05 -17.42
CA ALA A 35 20.92 36.08 -16.09
C ALA A 35 20.12 35.17 -15.14
N PRO A 36 20.78 34.38 -14.27
CA PRO A 36 20.10 33.57 -13.26
C PRO A 36 19.10 34.37 -12.41
N VAL A 37 17.92 33.80 -12.13
CA VAL A 37 16.88 34.41 -11.28
C VAL A 37 16.75 33.58 -9.98
N PRO A 38 17.58 33.84 -8.96
CA PRO A 38 17.52 33.08 -7.71
C PRO A 38 16.38 33.58 -6.81
N TYR A 39 15.68 32.63 -6.18
CA TYR A 39 14.76 32.88 -5.07
C TYR A 39 15.35 32.41 -3.75
N ALA A 40 15.09 33.18 -2.68
CA ALA A 40 15.49 32.80 -1.34
C ALA A 40 14.77 31.51 -0.90
N PRO A 41 15.47 30.56 -0.24
CA PRO A 41 14.83 29.36 0.31
C PRO A 41 13.90 29.74 1.48
N VAL A 42 12.64 29.34 1.37
CA VAL A 42 11.62 29.49 2.42
C VAL A 42 10.89 28.16 2.52
N GLY A 43 11.20 27.34 3.53
CA GLY A 43 10.63 25.99 3.66
C GLY A 43 10.71 25.18 2.36
N ASN A 44 9.59 24.57 1.97
CA ASN A 44 9.42 23.84 0.70
C ASN A 44 8.78 24.69 -0.42
N GLU A 45 8.71 26.03 -0.27
CA GLU A 45 8.03 26.90 -1.24
C GLU A 45 8.60 26.75 -2.65
N ASN A 46 9.92 26.57 -2.76
CA ASN A 46 10.65 26.42 -4.03
C ASN A 46 10.32 25.14 -4.82
N GLU A 47 9.62 24.20 -4.20
CA GLU A 47 9.16 22.93 -4.79
C GLU A 47 7.67 22.99 -5.21
N LYS A 48 6.96 24.07 -4.85
CA LYS A 48 5.54 24.25 -5.17
C LYS A 48 5.34 24.72 -6.61
N VAL A 49 4.33 24.16 -7.29
CA VAL A 49 3.99 24.46 -8.70
C VAL A 49 3.92 25.96 -9.01
N TYR A 50 3.35 26.77 -8.11
CA TYR A 50 3.23 28.21 -8.35
C TYR A 50 4.60 28.91 -8.47
N LYS A 51 5.65 28.43 -7.77
CA LYS A 51 7.02 28.94 -7.93
C LYS A 51 7.62 28.61 -9.28
N PHE A 52 7.29 27.46 -9.86
CA PHE A 52 7.71 27.10 -11.22
C PHE A 52 7.09 28.05 -12.24
N ILE A 53 5.79 28.36 -12.08
CA ILE A 53 5.07 29.32 -12.93
C ILE A 53 5.71 30.72 -12.81
N GLN A 54 6.00 31.15 -11.58
CA GLN A 54 6.65 32.44 -11.32
C GLN A 54 8.02 32.52 -12.00
N HIS A 55 8.88 31.51 -11.79
CA HIS A 55 10.22 31.48 -12.38
C HIS A 55 10.19 31.43 -13.90
N ASN A 56 9.25 30.66 -14.49
CA ASN A 56 9.07 30.63 -15.93
C ASN A 56 8.67 32.00 -16.50
N SER A 57 7.82 32.74 -15.78
CA SER A 57 7.41 34.09 -16.17
C SER A 57 8.59 35.07 -16.14
N ASP A 58 9.45 34.98 -15.13
CA ASP A 58 10.65 35.81 -15.02
C ASP A 58 11.66 35.51 -16.14
N ILE A 59 11.87 34.24 -16.48
CA ILE A 59 12.71 33.83 -17.62
C ILE A 59 12.12 34.37 -18.94
N GLN A 60 10.81 34.25 -19.14
CA GLN A 60 10.15 34.76 -20.36
C GLN A 60 10.26 36.28 -20.47
N ALA A 61 10.14 37.00 -19.36
CA ALA A 61 10.33 38.45 -19.33
C ALA A 61 11.77 38.83 -19.72
N GLN A 62 12.78 38.13 -19.19
CA GLN A 62 14.17 38.36 -19.59
C GLN A 62 14.40 38.04 -21.07
N PHE A 63 13.84 36.93 -21.57
CA PHE A 63 13.94 36.53 -22.97
C PHE A 63 13.36 37.61 -23.90
N ASN A 64 12.17 38.12 -23.60
CA ASN A 64 11.54 39.19 -24.36
C ASN A 64 12.37 40.49 -24.31
N ASN A 65 12.92 40.84 -23.14
CA ASN A 65 13.78 42.02 -22.99
C ASN A 65 15.11 41.91 -23.75
N ALA A 66 15.58 40.68 -23.96
CA ALA A 66 16.75 40.39 -24.79
C ALA A 66 16.43 40.37 -26.31
N ASN A 67 15.17 40.64 -26.69
CA ASN A 67 14.66 40.48 -28.05
C ASN A 67 14.88 39.07 -28.62
N GLY A 68 14.79 38.04 -27.77
CA GLY A 68 14.96 36.66 -28.21
C GLY A 68 13.85 36.21 -29.16
N GLU A 69 14.20 35.37 -30.13
CA GLU A 69 13.27 34.80 -31.11
C GLU A 69 13.00 33.31 -30.83
N LEU A 70 11.75 32.86 -31.03
CA LEU A 70 11.40 31.46 -30.85
C LEU A 70 12.22 30.56 -31.78
N GLY A 71 12.87 29.54 -31.21
CA GLY A 71 13.77 28.65 -31.92
C GLY A 71 15.26 28.94 -31.70
N GLU A 72 15.59 30.09 -31.09
CA GLU A 72 16.97 30.37 -30.70
C GLU A 72 17.43 29.52 -29.51
N LEU A 73 18.72 29.16 -29.52
CA LEU A 73 19.34 28.49 -28.40
C LEU A 73 19.55 29.47 -27.25
N ILE A 74 18.94 29.17 -26.09
CA ILE A 74 19.02 29.97 -24.86
C ILE A 74 19.92 29.31 -23.81
N GLY A 75 20.70 30.13 -23.10
CA GLY A 75 21.60 29.72 -22.02
C GLY A 75 21.43 30.54 -20.74
N GLY A 76 21.79 29.97 -19.60
CA GLY A 76 21.83 30.66 -18.29
C GLY A 76 20.52 30.63 -17.49
N THR A 77 19.48 29.96 -17.99
CA THR A 77 18.13 30.01 -17.41
C THR A 77 17.95 29.17 -16.15
N LYS A 78 18.56 27.98 -16.10
CA LYS A 78 18.34 26.96 -15.06
C LYS A 78 19.60 26.13 -14.81
N LYS A 79 19.57 25.34 -13.74
CA LYS A 79 20.50 24.22 -13.52
C LYS A 79 20.07 23.08 -14.44
N ASP A 80 20.98 22.47 -15.17
CA ASP A 80 20.67 21.29 -15.98
C ASP A 80 20.89 20.02 -15.16
N VAL A 81 19.98 19.05 -15.30
CA VAL A 81 20.27 17.64 -14.96
C VAL A 81 21.23 17.11 -16.01
N VAL A 82 22.31 16.50 -15.54
CA VAL A 82 23.41 16.06 -16.41
C VAL A 82 23.71 14.58 -16.26
N ILE A 83 24.29 14.01 -17.32
CA ILE A 83 24.97 12.72 -17.30
C ILE A 83 26.40 12.91 -16.78
N SER A 84 26.81 12.10 -15.81
CA SER A 84 28.11 12.18 -15.13
C SER A 84 28.49 10.83 -14.51
N ASN A 85 29.78 10.61 -14.24
CA ASN A 85 30.20 9.46 -13.40
C ASN A 85 29.63 9.52 -11.98
N LYS A 86 29.18 10.70 -11.52
CA LYS A 86 28.52 10.86 -10.23
C LYS A 86 27.15 10.18 -10.11
N ILE A 87 26.54 9.79 -11.22
CA ILE A 87 25.27 9.03 -11.22
C ILE A 87 25.43 7.67 -10.55
N VAL A 88 26.61 7.07 -10.66
CA VAL A 88 26.94 5.76 -10.09
C VAL A 88 27.87 5.87 -8.87
N ASP A 89 27.86 7.02 -8.19
CA ASP A 89 28.62 7.19 -6.94
C ASP A 89 28.13 6.18 -5.90
N PRO A 90 28.95 5.18 -5.50
CA PRO A 90 28.51 4.12 -4.61
C PRO A 90 28.16 4.65 -3.21
N ASN A 91 28.64 5.85 -2.85
CA ASN A 91 28.33 6.48 -1.57
C ASN A 91 27.02 7.30 -1.63
N ARG A 92 26.44 7.47 -2.82
CA ARG A 92 25.23 8.27 -3.05
C ARG A 92 24.33 7.60 -4.10
N PRO A 93 23.81 6.38 -3.81
CA PRO A 93 22.86 5.72 -4.71
C PRO A 93 21.58 6.56 -4.82
N ASN A 94 20.88 6.48 -5.96
CA ASN A 94 19.60 7.16 -6.17
C ASN A 94 19.64 8.69 -6.06
N HIS A 95 20.74 9.32 -6.49
CA HIS A 95 20.89 10.78 -6.48
C HIS A 95 20.83 11.40 -7.88
N VAL A 96 20.29 12.61 -7.97
CA VAL A 96 20.34 13.43 -9.20
C VAL A 96 21.66 14.16 -9.29
N THR A 97 22.28 14.16 -10.47
CA THR A 97 23.44 15.01 -10.76
C THR A 97 23.01 16.28 -11.49
N ILE A 98 23.35 17.44 -10.93
CA ILE A 98 22.98 18.77 -11.45
C ILE A 98 24.21 19.65 -11.66
N TYR A 99 24.14 20.54 -12.65
CA TYR A 99 25.20 21.48 -12.98
C TYR A 99 24.68 22.73 -13.72
N GLY A 100 25.41 23.85 -13.64
CA GLY A 100 25.26 24.97 -14.57
C GLY A 100 24.64 26.21 -13.95
N TRP A 101 23.58 26.72 -14.58
CA TRP A 101 22.94 28.00 -14.22
C TRP A 101 23.93 29.18 -14.28
N HIS A 102 24.48 29.39 -15.47
CA HIS A 102 25.60 30.30 -15.71
C HIS A 102 25.21 31.78 -15.59
N GLN A 103 26.06 32.54 -14.89
CA GLN A 103 26.07 34.00 -14.93
C GLN A 103 26.47 34.52 -16.31
N LEU A 104 26.19 35.79 -16.61
CA LEU A 104 26.52 36.43 -17.90
C LEU A 104 28.02 36.42 -18.25
N ASN A 105 28.90 36.26 -17.26
CA ASN A 105 30.34 36.09 -17.46
C ASN A 105 30.75 34.63 -17.80
N GLY A 106 29.77 33.72 -17.93
CA GLY A 106 29.97 32.30 -18.18
C GLY A 106 30.37 31.46 -16.97
N GLN A 107 30.34 32.00 -15.75
CA GLN A 107 30.61 31.21 -14.54
C GLN A 107 29.34 30.49 -14.06
N PRO A 108 29.36 29.17 -13.85
CA PRO A 108 28.23 28.43 -13.30
C PRO A 108 28.02 28.77 -11.83
N ILE A 109 26.78 29.02 -11.39
CA ILE A 109 26.48 29.17 -9.96
C ILE A 109 26.20 27.82 -9.29
N GLN A 110 25.79 26.81 -10.07
CA GLN A 110 25.62 25.44 -9.61
C GLN A 110 26.85 24.61 -10.02
N PRO A 111 27.74 24.26 -9.07
CA PRO A 111 28.81 23.30 -9.34
C PRO A 111 28.23 21.90 -9.59
N LEU A 112 29.05 21.00 -10.14
CA LEU A 112 28.64 19.63 -10.43
C LEU A 112 28.47 18.86 -9.12
N THR A 113 27.23 18.60 -8.72
CA THR A 113 26.92 17.95 -7.44
C THR A 113 25.88 16.85 -7.61
N ASN A 114 25.91 15.89 -6.68
CA ASN A 114 24.96 14.78 -6.55
C ASN A 114 24.44 14.70 -5.10
N ILE A 115 24.11 15.85 -4.50
CA ILE A 115 23.75 15.95 -3.07
C ILE A 115 22.26 15.77 -2.79
N HIS A 116 21.43 15.71 -3.84
CA HIS A 116 19.99 15.54 -3.73
C HIS A 116 19.58 14.17 -4.28
N TYR A 117 18.57 13.56 -3.67
CA TYR A 117 17.95 12.34 -4.19
C TYR A 117 17.30 12.58 -5.56
N ASN A 118 17.10 11.49 -6.30
CA ASN A 118 16.54 11.50 -7.66
C ASN A 118 15.07 11.96 -7.72
N TYR A 119 14.35 12.06 -6.60
CA TYR A 119 13.01 12.65 -6.53
C TYR A 119 13.02 14.18 -6.32
N TYR A 120 14.17 14.79 -6.01
CA TYR A 120 14.27 16.22 -5.74
C TYR A 120 14.08 17.06 -7.00
N VAL A 121 13.15 18.02 -6.96
CA VAL A 121 12.90 18.97 -8.04
C VAL A 121 12.49 20.33 -7.46
N ASP A 122 13.21 21.39 -7.82
CA ASP A 122 12.86 22.78 -7.49
C ASP A 122 12.58 23.64 -8.75
N TYR A 123 12.15 24.88 -8.55
CA TYR A 123 11.87 25.84 -9.63
C TYR A 123 13.04 26.06 -10.62
N SER A 124 14.27 25.91 -10.12
CA SER A 124 15.53 26.14 -10.85
C SER A 124 16.02 24.90 -11.62
N HIS A 125 15.33 23.77 -11.44
CA HIS A 125 15.62 22.49 -12.07
C HIS A 125 15.21 22.51 -13.56
N GLY A 126 16.17 22.24 -14.43
CA GLY A 126 16.03 22.25 -15.89
C GLY A 126 16.36 20.89 -16.50
N ILE A 127 15.52 20.44 -17.42
CA ILE A 127 15.77 19.26 -18.25
C ILE A 127 16.00 19.72 -19.68
N ARG A 128 17.12 19.28 -20.26
CA ARG A 128 17.46 19.55 -21.65
C ARG A 128 17.75 18.25 -22.36
N PHE A 129 17.07 18.04 -23.48
CA PHE A 129 17.30 16.89 -24.33
C PHE A 129 18.17 17.27 -25.53
N LEU A 130 19.13 16.41 -25.82
CA LEU A 130 19.99 16.45 -26.99
C LEU A 130 19.71 15.20 -27.82
N TYR A 131 19.79 15.30 -29.13
CA TYR A 131 19.67 14.11 -29.96
C TYR A 131 20.79 13.10 -29.61
N SER A 132 20.45 11.82 -29.46
CA SER A 132 21.39 10.79 -28.98
C SER A 132 22.46 10.41 -30.01
N LYS A 133 22.32 10.86 -31.25
CA LYS A 133 23.27 10.61 -32.33
C LYS A 133 23.96 11.90 -32.74
N VAL A 134 25.28 11.85 -32.86
CA VAL A 134 26.13 12.97 -33.29
C VAL A 134 27.05 12.53 -34.42
N LEU A 135 27.57 13.48 -35.18
CA LEU A 135 28.60 13.22 -36.18
C LEU A 135 29.98 13.40 -35.57
N VAL A 136 30.81 12.36 -35.65
CA VAL A 136 32.24 12.40 -35.31
C VAL A 136 33.01 12.08 -36.57
N ASP A 137 33.79 13.04 -37.08
CA ASP A 137 34.53 12.93 -38.35
C ASP A 137 33.68 12.49 -39.56
N GLY A 138 32.39 12.82 -39.55
CA GLY A 138 31.43 12.49 -40.60
C GLY A 138 30.65 11.20 -40.36
N ASP A 139 31.04 10.39 -39.37
CA ASP A 139 30.34 9.15 -39.01
C ASP A 139 29.29 9.41 -37.92
N THR A 140 28.12 8.82 -38.08
CA THR A 140 27.05 8.90 -37.08
C THR A 140 27.35 7.95 -35.93
N MET A 141 27.49 8.50 -34.72
CA MET A 141 27.80 7.76 -33.50
C MET A 141 26.78 8.06 -32.41
N ASN A 142 26.51 7.08 -31.54
CA ASN A 142 25.68 7.29 -30.36
C ASN A 142 26.50 7.99 -29.26
N VAL A 143 25.92 9.00 -28.62
CA VAL A 143 26.53 9.72 -27.50
C VAL A 143 26.92 8.78 -26.35
N ARG A 144 26.12 7.74 -26.07
CA ARG A 144 26.41 6.76 -25.02
C ARG A 144 27.66 5.94 -25.34
N ASP A 145 27.85 5.57 -26.60
CA ASP A 145 29.01 4.80 -27.03
C ASP A 145 30.27 5.67 -26.99
N ILE A 146 30.17 6.93 -27.43
CA ILE A 146 31.26 7.92 -27.31
C ILE A 146 31.69 8.08 -25.85
N LEU A 147 30.73 8.23 -24.93
CA LEU A 147 31.01 8.45 -23.51
C LEU A 147 31.63 7.23 -22.81
N LYS A 148 31.42 6.02 -23.33
CA LYS A 148 32.03 4.77 -22.84
C LYS A 148 33.42 4.50 -23.46
N ASP A 149 33.74 5.12 -24.59
CA ASP A 149 34.99 4.89 -25.30
C ASP A 149 36.18 5.57 -24.60
N ASN A 150 37.30 4.85 -24.47
CA ASN A 150 38.49 5.28 -23.74
C ASN A 150 39.21 6.52 -24.31
N ILE A 151 38.91 6.91 -25.55
CA ILE A 151 39.49 8.07 -26.23
C ILE A 151 38.40 9.11 -26.50
N LEU A 152 37.29 8.69 -27.12
CA LEU A 152 36.29 9.60 -27.67
C LEU A 152 35.44 10.27 -26.59
N TYR A 153 35.37 9.74 -25.36
CA TYR A 153 34.60 10.36 -24.29
C TYR A 153 35.00 11.82 -24.05
N LYS A 154 36.28 12.18 -24.31
CA LYS A 154 36.83 13.53 -24.20
C LYS A 154 36.18 14.54 -25.14
N ILE A 155 35.52 14.09 -26.22
CA ILE A 155 34.76 14.96 -27.11
C ILE A 155 33.58 15.57 -26.34
N LEU A 156 32.87 14.74 -25.57
CA LEU A 156 31.61 15.10 -24.92
C LEU A 156 31.72 15.27 -23.40
N SER A 157 32.82 14.86 -22.77
CA SER A 157 33.04 14.95 -21.32
C SER A 157 34.41 15.53 -21.02
N ASP A 158 34.51 16.19 -19.88
CA ASP A 158 35.74 16.72 -19.31
C ASP A 158 36.01 16.15 -17.90
N GLU A 159 35.37 15.02 -17.59
CA GLU A 159 35.71 14.21 -16.41
C GLU A 159 37.00 13.40 -16.63
N SER A 160 37.59 12.89 -15.55
CA SER A 160 38.89 12.20 -15.59
C SER A 160 38.86 10.84 -16.29
N GLY A 161 37.69 10.24 -16.50
CA GLY A 161 37.55 8.93 -17.12
C GLY A 161 36.23 8.74 -17.87
N VAL A 162 36.12 7.61 -18.56
CA VAL A 162 34.92 7.17 -19.29
C VAL A 162 33.71 7.08 -18.37
N MET A 163 32.53 7.28 -18.94
CA MET A 163 31.27 7.03 -18.26
C MET A 163 30.76 5.64 -18.59
N TYR A 164 30.98 4.69 -17.69
CA TYR A 164 30.48 3.31 -17.83
C TYR A 164 28.94 3.26 -17.84
N GLN A 165 28.28 4.23 -17.19
CA GLN A 165 26.83 4.36 -17.15
C GLN A 165 26.40 5.78 -17.57
N PRO A 166 26.33 6.07 -18.89
CA PRO A 166 25.97 7.39 -19.41
C PRO A 166 24.44 7.61 -19.46
N THR A 167 23.71 7.02 -18.52
CA THR A 167 22.25 7.11 -18.37
C THR A 167 21.89 7.01 -16.90
N TYR A 168 20.80 7.64 -16.49
CA TYR A 168 20.13 7.21 -15.27
C TYR A 168 19.52 5.84 -15.56
N LEU A 169 19.67 4.85 -14.67
CA LEU A 169 18.95 3.58 -14.87
C LEU A 169 17.46 3.85 -14.68
N ILE A 170 16.66 3.38 -15.63
CA ILE A 170 15.21 3.30 -15.47
C ILE A 170 14.97 1.99 -14.74
N ASP A 171 14.31 2.04 -13.59
CA ASP A 171 14.00 0.89 -12.73
C ASP A 171 13.14 -0.18 -13.43
N GLU A 172 12.54 0.15 -14.57
CA GLU A 172 11.53 -0.67 -15.30
C GLU A 172 12.03 -2.01 -15.84
N ASN A 173 13.35 -2.27 -15.88
CA ASN A 173 13.90 -3.57 -16.30
C ASN A 173 14.37 -4.44 -15.12
N LEU A 174 14.48 -3.91 -13.91
CA LEU A 174 14.68 -4.75 -12.73
C LEU A 174 13.33 -5.38 -12.35
N PRO A 175 13.32 -6.61 -11.84
CA PRO A 175 12.09 -7.15 -11.30
C PRO A 175 11.65 -6.34 -10.07
N ASN A 176 10.34 -6.28 -9.82
CA ASN A 176 9.85 -5.66 -8.60
C ASN A 176 10.29 -6.49 -7.38
N LYS A 177 10.23 -5.88 -6.19
CA LYS A 177 10.34 -6.65 -4.94
C LYS A 177 9.22 -7.72 -4.94
N PRO A 178 9.48 -8.99 -4.56
CA PRO A 178 8.41 -9.96 -4.37
C PRO A 178 7.45 -9.46 -3.30
N GLY A 179 6.20 -9.17 -3.68
CA GLY A 179 5.16 -8.64 -2.79
C GLY A 179 4.11 -9.67 -2.40
N ALA A 180 3.66 -10.51 -3.33
CA ALA A 180 2.58 -11.47 -3.09
C ALA A 180 3.10 -12.89 -2.85
N PHE A 181 3.51 -13.21 -1.61
CA PHE A 181 3.98 -14.54 -1.24
C PHE A 181 3.65 -14.93 0.21
N GLY A 182 3.74 -16.21 0.51
CA GLY A 182 3.60 -16.73 1.87
C GLY A 182 4.29 -18.06 2.10
N LEU A 183 4.40 -18.44 3.36
CA LEU A 183 5.08 -19.62 3.86
C LEU A 183 4.09 -20.50 4.61
N LYS A 184 3.99 -21.78 4.22
CA LYS A 184 3.13 -22.77 4.88
C LYS A 184 3.85 -24.09 5.16
N SER A 185 3.28 -24.89 6.06
CA SER A 185 3.80 -26.22 6.38
C SER A 185 2.65 -27.22 6.52
N GLU A 186 2.58 -28.17 5.59
CA GLU A 186 1.58 -29.24 5.61
C GLU A 186 2.13 -30.53 6.25
N LEU A 187 3.44 -30.75 6.12
CA LEU A 187 4.15 -31.91 6.65
C LEU A 187 5.23 -31.50 7.65
N GLU A 188 5.57 -32.42 8.55
CA GLU A 188 6.66 -32.22 9.49
C GLU A 188 7.99 -32.02 8.75
N ASN A 189 8.76 -31.00 9.16
CA ASN A 189 10.00 -30.56 8.53
C ASN A 189 9.85 -29.98 7.11
N GLU A 190 8.64 -29.86 6.57
CA GLU A 190 8.43 -29.30 5.24
C GLU A 190 8.09 -27.82 5.35
N ILE A 191 8.72 -27.01 4.49
CA ILE A 191 8.29 -25.64 4.22
C ILE A 191 7.94 -25.52 2.74
N LYS A 192 6.76 -24.98 2.48
CA LYS A 192 6.28 -24.62 1.15
C LYS A 192 6.16 -23.11 1.05
N ILE A 193 6.79 -22.55 0.02
CA ILE A 193 6.64 -21.16 -0.41
C ILE A 193 5.57 -21.14 -1.50
N LEU A 194 4.56 -20.28 -1.34
CA LEU A 194 3.59 -19.93 -2.39
C LEU A 194 3.86 -18.49 -2.82
N LEU A 195 3.90 -18.23 -4.13
CA LEU A 195 4.28 -16.94 -4.70
C LEU A 195 3.47 -16.67 -5.97
N ASP A 196 2.94 -15.47 -6.09
CA ASP A 196 2.42 -14.96 -7.36
C ASP A 196 3.59 -14.42 -8.20
N THR A 197 3.86 -15.08 -9.33
CA THR A 197 5.06 -14.80 -10.13
C THR A 197 4.87 -13.63 -11.08
N GLU A 198 5.91 -12.82 -11.28
CA GLU A 198 5.89 -11.74 -12.25
C GLU A 198 6.47 -12.18 -13.61
N PRO A 199 5.88 -11.77 -14.75
CA PRO A 199 6.33 -12.19 -16.09
C PRO A 199 7.78 -11.77 -16.44
N ASN A 200 8.35 -10.79 -15.76
CA ASN A 200 9.69 -10.25 -16.00
C ASN A 200 10.75 -10.84 -15.04
N VAL A 201 10.45 -11.93 -14.33
CA VAL A 201 11.37 -12.62 -13.41
C VAL A 201 11.90 -13.91 -14.02
N ASP A 202 13.23 -14.09 -14.01
CA ASP A 202 13.87 -15.31 -14.48
C ASP A 202 14.04 -16.34 -13.35
N LYS A 203 14.22 -15.90 -12.09
CA LYS A 203 14.31 -16.77 -10.89
C LYS A 203 14.14 -15.97 -9.60
N TYR A 204 13.80 -16.67 -8.52
CA TYR A 204 13.76 -16.15 -7.16
C TYR A 204 14.84 -16.80 -6.29
N HIS A 205 15.49 -16.00 -5.44
CA HIS A 205 16.44 -16.46 -4.42
C HIS A 205 15.76 -16.50 -3.07
N VAL A 206 15.91 -17.61 -2.35
CA VAL A 206 15.41 -17.76 -0.98
C VAL A 206 16.55 -17.51 -0.01
N TYR A 207 16.34 -16.53 0.87
CA TYR A 207 17.21 -16.26 1.99
C TYR A 207 16.53 -16.77 3.26
N VAL A 208 17.22 -17.63 4.02
CA VAL A 208 16.67 -18.31 5.20
C VAL A 208 17.43 -17.87 6.45
N SER A 209 16.72 -17.73 7.56
CA SER A 209 17.27 -17.38 8.87
C SER A 209 16.60 -18.16 10.00
N ASN A 210 17.37 -18.49 11.03
CA ASN A 210 16.88 -19.11 12.27
C ASN A 210 16.66 -18.09 13.40
N ASP A 211 17.14 -16.84 13.24
CA ASP A 211 17.08 -15.80 14.27
C ASP A 211 16.33 -14.53 13.81
N GLY A 212 15.93 -14.48 12.54
CA GLY A 212 15.27 -13.34 11.92
C GLY A 212 16.21 -12.18 11.58
N VAL A 213 17.52 -12.33 11.83
CA VAL A 213 18.52 -11.26 11.68
C VAL A 213 19.57 -11.63 10.64
N ASN A 214 20.14 -12.83 10.75
CA ASN A 214 21.20 -13.32 9.88
C ASN A 214 20.60 -14.24 8.82
N PHE A 215 20.67 -13.81 7.55
CA PHE A 215 20.05 -14.51 6.42
C PHE A 215 21.10 -15.07 5.46
N ASP A 216 21.02 -16.38 5.20
CA ASP A 216 21.84 -17.08 4.23
C ASP A 216 21.05 -17.40 2.96
N SER A 217 21.65 -17.19 1.79
CA SER A 217 21.07 -17.60 0.51
C SER A 217 21.30 -19.10 0.31
N LEU A 218 20.24 -19.89 0.39
CA LEU A 218 20.35 -21.36 0.36
C LEU A 218 19.73 -21.97 -0.91
N TYR A 219 18.66 -21.36 -1.43
CA TYR A 219 17.86 -21.96 -2.51
C TYR A 219 17.55 -20.95 -3.62
N SER A 220 17.17 -21.48 -4.79
CA SER A 220 16.58 -20.70 -5.87
C SER A 220 15.49 -21.51 -6.57
N PHE A 221 14.44 -20.84 -7.02
CA PHE A 221 13.30 -21.46 -7.69
C PHE A 221 12.71 -20.56 -8.77
N TYR A 222 11.82 -21.11 -9.59
CA TYR A 222 11.37 -20.52 -10.85
C TYR A 222 9.85 -20.43 -10.99
N ASN A 223 9.10 -21.18 -10.19
CA ASN A 223 7.66 -21.37 -10.33
C ASN A 223 6.90 -20.74 -9.16
N GLU A 224 5.57 -20.75 -9.24
CA GLU A 224 4.64 -20.25 -8.22
C GLU A 224 4.75 -20.98 -6.86
N GLU A 225 5.35 -22.18 -6.84
CA GLU A 225 5.55 -22.96 -5.63
C GLU A 225 6.97 -23.51 -5.52
N PHE A 226 7.48 -23.55 -4.29
CA PHE A 226 8.75 -24.19 -3.96
C PHE A 226 8.69 -24.86 -2.59
N THR A 227 9.09 -26.12 -2.52
CA THR A 227 9.07 -26.91 -1.28
C THR A 227 10.47 -27.43 -0.98
N PHE A 228 10.85 -27.36 0.29
CA PHE A 228 12.10 -27.94 0.78
C PHE A 228 11.97 -28.38 2.25
N ASP A 229 12.86 -29.29 2.65
CA ASP A 229 12.91 -29.80 4.01
C ASP A 229 13.88 -28.99 4.88
N THR A 230 13.57 -28.88 6.16
CA THR A 230 14.44 -28.31 7.20
C THR A 230 14.84 -29.35 8.24
N GLU A 231 15.92 -29.11 8.97
CA GLU A 231 16.41 -30.05 9.99
C GLU A 231 15.63 -30.00 11.30
N ASN A 232 14.84 -28.94 11.54
CA ASN A 232 14.12 -28.71 12.79
C ASN A 232 12.65 -28.36 12.53
N SER A 233 11.73 -29.16 13.05
CA SER A 233 10.28 -28.99 12.89
C SER A 233 9.66 -28.01 13.89
N ASP A 234 10.29 -27.72 15.04
CA ASP A 234 9.65 -27.00 16.17
C ASP A 234 10.35 -25.68 16.50
N SER A 235 10.86 -24.99 15.49
CA SER A 235 11.48 -23.67 15.63
C SER A 235 11.02 -22.76 14.50
N ILE A 236 10.97 -21.46 14.79
CA ILE A 236 10.58 -20.47 13.79
C ILE A 236 11.68 -20.37 12.74
N ILE A 237 11.29 -20.50 11.48
CA ILE A 237 12.15 -20.28 10.33
C ILE A 237 11.69 -19.02 9.61
N TYR A 238 12.61 -18.09 9.42
CA TYR A 238 12.36 -16.80 8.76
C TYR A 238 12.89 -16.83 7.34
N MET A 239 12.16 -16.22 6.40
CA MET A 239 12.58 -16.13 5.01
C MET A 239 12.26 -14.78 4.39
N LYS A 240 13.08 -14.42 3.41
CA LYS A 240 12.79 -13.35 2.46
C LYS A 240 13.23 -13.74 1.05
N LEU A 241 12.61 -13.14 0.05
CA LEU A 241 12.82 -13.43 -1.35
C LEU A 241 13.49 -12.25 -2.06
N ILE A 242 14.31 -12.58 -3.06
CA ILE A 242 14.83 -11.60 -4.04
C ILE A 242 14.56 -12.15 -5.44
N ALA A 243 13.89 -11.36 -6.28
CA ALA A 243 13.69 -11.68 -7.68
C ALA A 243 14.93 -11.30 -8.51
N GLU A 244 15.23 -12.07 -9.55
CA GLU A 244 16.31 -11.79 -10.50
C GLU A 244 15.83 -11.96 -11.93
N ASN A 245 16.26 -11.06 -12.82
CA ASN A 245 16.23 -11.26 -14.25
C ASN A 245 17.57 -10.91 -14.89
N SER A 246 17.65 -10.98 -16.23
CA SER A 246 18.85 -10.64 -17.01
C SER A 246 19.45 -9.25 -16.74
N THR A 247 18.67 -8.31 -16.19
CA THR A 247 19.13 -6.95 -15.85
C THR A 247 19.72 -6.87 -14.44
N GLY A 248 19.22 -7.68 -13.50
CA GLY A 248 19.71 -7.68 -12.13
C GLY A 248 18.70 -8.22 -11.11
N LYS A 249 18.99 -7.94 -9.83
CA LYS A 249 18.18 -8.36 -8.68
C LYS A 249 17.30 -7.23 -8.15
N SER A 250 16.09 -7.57 -7.73
CA SER A 250 15.17 -6.67 -7.02
C SER A 250 15.68 -6.31 -5.62
N GLN A 251 14.97 -5.42 -4.93
CA GLN A 251 15.03 -5.33 -3.46
C GLN A 251 14.50 -6.64 -2.82
N ALA A 252 14.86 -6.88 -1.57
CA ALA A 252 14.30 -7.99 -0.81
C ALA A 252 12.82 -7.73 -0.50
N SER A 253 12.03 -8.81 -0.47
CA SER A 253 10.70 -8.80 0.13
C SER A 253 10.78 -8.47 1.63
N GLU A 254 9.62 -8.30 2.24
CA GLU A 254 9.47 -8.44 3.69
C GLU A 254 9.98 -9.81 4.19
N VAL A 255 10.21 -9.89 5.49
CA VAL A 255 10.48 -11.15 6.18
C VAL A 255 9.14 -11.80 6.55
N LEU A 256 8.96 -13.04 6.12
CA LEU A 256 7.89 -13.92 6.57
C LEU A 256 8.48 -15.06 7.40
N ALA A 257 7.65 -15.72 8.20
CA ALA A 257 8.06 -16.80 9.09
C ALA A 257 7.08 -17.99 9.10
N VAL A 258 7.58 -19.17 9.43
CA VAL A 258 6.77 -20.38 9.55
C VAL A 258 7.34 -21.29 10.63
N ILE A 259 6.47 -22.07 11.28
CA ILE A 259 6.89 -23.22 12.08
C ILE A 259 6.64 -24.49 11.23
N PRO A 260 7.69 -25.25 10.85
CA PRO A 260 7.63 -26.41 9.97
C PRO A 260 7.06 -27.67 10.65
N LYS A 261 5.85 -27.51 11.20
CA LYS A 261 5.13 -28.50 12.01
C LYS A 261 3.66 -28.53 11.62
N PRO A 262 3.06 -29.72 11.41
CA PRO A 262 1.62 -29.81 11.25
C PRO A 262 0.92 -29.46 12.57
N SER A 263 -0.27 -28.86 12.49
CA SER A 263 -1.10 -28.56 13.66
C SER A 263 -2.58 -28.62 13.31
N ASP A 264 -3.37 -29.12 14.26
CA ASP A 264 -4.84 -29.09 14.20
C ASP A 264 -5.41 -27.71 14.56
N LYS A 265 -4.57 -26.83 15.14
CA LYS A 265 -4.88 -25.43 15.38
C LYS A 265 -3.80 -24.54 14.80
N LYS A 266 -4.11 -23.77 13.76
CA LYS A 266 -3.13 -22.95 13.05
C LYS A 266 -3.49 -21.48 13.06
N MET A 267 -2.47 -20.64 13.24
CA MET A 267 -2.56 -19.20 13.04
C MET A 267 -1.99 -18.82 11.67
N LEU A 268 -2.65 -17.91 10.97
CA LEU A 268 -2.03 -17.16 9.88
C LEU A 268 -1.65 -15.78 10.41
N ILE A 269 -0.36 -15.44 10.31
CA ILE A 269 0.11 -14.07 10.52
C ILE A 269 0.16 -13.37 9.16
N VAL A 270 -0.70 -12.37 8.97
CA VAL A 270 -0.74 -11.56 7.76
C VAL A 270 0.00 -10.27 8.02
N ASN A 271 1.04 -10.00 7.24
CA ASN A 271 1.67 -8.70 7.24
C ASN A 271 1.00 -7.82 6.18
N GLY A 272 0.34 -6.75 6.61
CA GLY A 272 -0.28 -5.76 5.72
C GLY A 272 0.25 -4.34 5.96
N PHE A 273 1.44 -4.21 6.54
CA PHE A 273 2.08 -2.92 6.73
C PHE A 273 3.03 -2.59 5.58
N ASP A 274 2.49 -1.95 4.54
CA ASP A 274 3.18 -1.68 3.28
C ASP A 274 3.78 -0.28 3.20
N ARG A 275 3.28 0.64 4.05
CA ARG A 275 3.76 2.02 4.07
C ARG A 275 5.26 2.11 4.34
N SER A 276 5.94 2.78 3.41
CA SER A 276 7.34 3.14 3.57
C SER A 276 7.50 4.31 4.54
N SER A 277 7.64 4.02 5.83
CA SER A 277 7.88 5.00 6.91
C SER A 277 9.21 4.80 7.63
N ASP A 278 9.69 5.85 8.31
CA ASP A 278 10.89 5.78 9.14
C ASP A 278 10.69 4.77 10.28
N GLY A 279 11.51 3.71 10.30
CA GLY A 279 11.42 2.64 11.29
C GLY A 279 10.66 1.39 10.83
N ASN A 280 10.03 1.39 9.65
CA ASN A 280 9.52 0.16 9.04
C ASN A 280 10.70 -0.71 8.58
N SER A 281 10.98 -1.79 9.31
CA SER A 281 12.04 -2.76 9.03
C SER A 281 11.58 -3.92 8.14
N TYR A 282 10.27 -3.99 7.80
CA TYR A 282 9.65 -5.06 7.03
C TYR A 282 9.90 -6.47 7.62
N ASP A 283 10.06 -6.57 8.93
CA ASP A 283 10.35 -7.82 9.65
C ASP A 283 9.48 -8.02 10.90
N PHE A 284 8.35 -7.32 11.00
CA PHE A 284 7.49 -7.32 12.18
C PHE A 284 6.86 -8.67 12.51
N VAL A 285 6.82 -9.61 11.54
CA VAL A 285 6.49 -11.01 11.79
C VAL A 285 7.36 -11.64 12.89
N ILE A 286 8.58 -11.13 13.12
CA ILE A 286 9.49 -11.64 14.15
C ILE A 286 8.85 -11.54 15.53
N GLU A 287 8.25 -10.40 15.87
CA GLU A 287 7.73 -10.18 17.21
C GLU A 287 6.40 -10.88 17.44
N HIS A 288 5.53 -10.90 16.43
CA HIS A 288 4.29 -11.66 16.43
C HIS A 288 4.56 -13.17 16.49
N GLY A 289 5.45 -13.67 15.63
CA GLY A 289 5.81 -15.08 15.57
C GLY A 289 6.47 -15.60 16.84
N LYS A 290 7.35 -14.82 17.48
CA LYS A 290 7.92 -15.18 18.80
C LYS A 290 6.84 -15.29 19.87
N ALA A 291 5.91 -14.34 19.92
CA ALA A 291 4.83 -14.35 20.89
C ALA A 291 3.85 -15.51 20.65
N ALA A 292 3.53 -15.83 19.40
CA ALA A 292 2.71 -16.99 19.03
C ALA A 292 3.41 -18.30 19.42
N HIS A 293 4.69 -18.46 19.07
CA HIS A 293 5.48 -19.66 19.38
C HIS A 293 5.64 -19.88 20.88
N TYR A 294 5.88 -18.81 21.66
CA TYR A 294 5.90 -18.87 23.12
C TYR A 294 4.61 -19.49 23.70
N ASN A 295 3.48 -19.19 23.06
CA ASN A 295 2.16 -19.70 23.43
C ASN A 295 1.82 -21.06 22.80
N ASN A 296 2.81 -21.76 22.25
CA ASN A 296 2.66 -23.05 21.54
C ASN A 296 1.67 -22.99 20.38
N VAL A 297 1.50 -21.82 19.75
CA VAL A 297 0.70 -21.66 18.54
C VAL A 297 1.61 -21.90 17.34
N VAL A 298 1.28 -22.94 16.57
CA VAL A 298 1.90 -23.16 15.26
C VAL A 298 1.30 -22.15 14.29
N PHE A 299 2.17 -21.48 13.53
CA PHE A 299 1.75 -20.45 12.59
C PHE A 299 2.43 -20.57 11.23
N GLU A 300 1.71 -20.04 10.25
CA GLU A 300 2.13 -19.76 8.89
C GLU A 300 2.05 -18.24 8.69
N SER A 301 2.69 -17.70 7.66
CA SER A 301 2.58 -16.27 7.39
C SER A 301 2.55 -15.94 5.91
N ALA A 302 1.93 -14.81 5.59
CA ALA A 302 1.70 -14.35 4.24
C ALA A 302 1.70 -12.82 4.22
N SER A 303 2.10 -12.24 3.09
CA SER A 303 1.78 -10.83 2.82
C SER A 303 0.29 -10.64 2.60
N ASN A 304 -0.18 -9.41 2.73
CA ASN A 304 -1.55 -9.03 2.42
C ASN A 304 -1.87 -9.22 0.93
N GLU A 305 -0.92 -9.04 0.01
CA GLU A 305 -1.16 -9.37 -1.41
C GLU A 305 -1.32 -10.87 -1.64
N ALA A 306 -0.66 -11.73 -0.86
CA ALA A 306 -0.84 -13.17 -0.98
C ALA A 306 -2.26 -13.64 -0.62
N ILE A 307 -2.91 -12.99 0.36
CA ILE A 307 -4.32 -13.30 0.68
C ILE A 307 -5.27 -12.72 -0.37
N THR A 308 -5.02 -11.51 -0.89
CA THR A 308 -5.89 -10.90 -1.91
C THR A 308 -5.79 -11.63 -3.26
N ASN A 309 -4.60 -12.17 -3.58
CA ASN A 309 -4.36 -13.01 -4.75
C ASN A 309 -4.75 -14.48 -4.54
N ARG A 310 -5.38 -14.82 -3.41
CA ARG A 310 -5.94 -16.16 -3.10
C ARG A 310 -4.89 -17.27 -3.02
N LEU A 311 -3.64 -16.95 -2.69
CA LEU A 311 -2.64 -17.95 -2.33
C LEU A 311 -2.93 -18.55 -0.95
N PHE A 312 -3.54 -17.76 -0.07
CA PHE A 312 -3.95 -18.12 1.28
C PHE A 312 -5.42 -17.73 1.49
N GLU A 313 -6.21 -18.64 2.04
CA GLU A 313 -7.60 -18.38 2.42
C GLU A 313 -7.69 -18.24 3.94
N LEU A 314 -8.12 -17.07 4.44
CA LEU A 314 -8.22 -16.81 5.88
C LEU A 314 -9.06 -17.86 6.62
N THR A 315 -10.04 -18.46 5.94
CA THR A 315 -10.97 -19.44 6.52
C THR A 315 -10.37 -20.83 6.72
N ASP A 316 -9.14 -21.06 6.30
CA ASP A 316 -8.39 -22.30 6.55
C ASP A 316 -7.67 -22.28 7.91
N TYR A 317 -7.70 -21.15 8.63
CA TYR A 317 -6.99 -20.92 9.88
C TYR A 317 -7.96 -20.70 11.05
N ASP A 318 -7.56 -21.15 12.24
CA ASP A 318 -8.32 -20.94 13.48
C ASP A 318 -8.16 -19.52 14.02
N TYR A 319 -6.97 -18.96 13.79
CA TYR A 319 -6.60 -17.61 14.20
C TYR A 319 -6.00 -16.85 13.01
N VAL A 320 -6.32 -15.56 12.92
CA VAL A 320 -5.66 -14.62 12.02
C VAL A 320 -5.11 -13.50 12.88
N ASP A 321 -3.81 -13.25 12.76
CA ASP A 321 -3.10 -12.12 13.35
C ASP A 321 -2.72 -11.18 12.23
N PHE A 322 -3.29 -9.97 12.21
CA PHE A 322 -3.16 -9.01 11.11
C PHE A 322 -2.33 -7.81 11.56
N ILE A 323 -1.11 -7.72 11.05
CA ILE A 323 -0.14 -6.67 11.33
C ILE A 323 -0.42 -5.49 10.40
N LEU A 324 -0.72 -4.31 10.98
CA LEU A 324 -0.92 -3.08 10.21
C LEU A 324 0.05 -1.97 10.60
N GLY A 325 0.94 -2.16 11.58
CA GLY A 325 2.01 -1.20 11.87
C GLY A 325 1.49 0.24 12.02
N ASP A 326 2.14 1.17 11.31
CA ASP A 326 1.73 2.59 11.21
C ASP A 326 1.07 2.89 9.85
N GLU A 327 0.26 1.94 9.35
CA GLU A 327 -0.48 2.10 8.10
C GLU A 327 -1.47 3.26 8.18
N SER A 328 -1.66 4.01 7.10
CA SER A 328 -2.52 5.20 7.10
C SER A 328 -3.14 5.42 5.71
N THR A 329 -3.85 6.53 5.54
CA THR A 329 -4.47 6.95 4.26
C THR A 329 -3.54 6.96 3.04
N ALA A 330 -2.23 6.87 3.22
CA ALA A 330 -1.24 6.85 2.14
C ALA A 330 -1.25 5.53 1.36
N ASP A 331 -1.32 4.38 2.06
CA ASP A 331 -1.28 3.05 1.46
C ASP A 331 -2.54 2.19 1.79
N GLU A 332 -3.54 2.78 2.46
CA GLU A 332 -4.89 2.24 2.74
C GLU A 332 -4.89 1.07 3.75
N SER A 333 -5.20 1.36 5.01
CA SER A 333 -5.39 0.35 6.05
C SER A 333 -6.57 -0.55 5.73
N LEU A 334 -6.33 -1.85 5.53
CA LEU A 334 -7.35 -2.81 5.07
C LEU A 334 -8.08 -2.32 3.82
N SER A 335 -7.44 -2.54 2.66
CA SER A 335 -8.04 -2.25 1.36
C SER A 335 -9.38 -2.97 1.18
N TYR A 336 -10.22 -2.46 0.29
CA TYR A 336 -11.54 -3.06 0.05
C TYR A 336 -11.51 -4.60 -0.22
N PRO A 337 -10.57 -5.16 -1.00
CA PRO A 337 -10.42 -6.62 -1.13
C PRO A 337 -10.12 -7.32 0.20
N GLU A 338 -9.25 -6.77 1.04
CA GLU A 338 -8.91 -7.33 2.36
C GLU A 338 -10.11 -7.28 3.30
N GLN A 339 -10.87 -6.17 3.31
CA GLN A 339 -12.11 -6.05 4.08
C GLN A 339 -13.10 -7.17 3.74
N ILE A 340 -13.25 -7.55 2.46
CA ILE A 340 -14.11 -8.66 2.04
C ILE A 340 -13.63 -9.99 2.63
N LEU A 341 -12.32 -10.25 2.58
CA LEU A 341 -11.73 -11.49 3.09
C LEU A 341 -11.91 -11.59 4.60
N VAL A 342 -11.59 -10.51 5.33
CA VAL A 342 -11.75 -10.43 6.79
C VAL A 342 -13.23 -10.56 7.18
N ALA A 343 -14.13 -9.90 6.46
CA ALA A 343 -15.57 -10.02 6.69
C ALA A 343 -16.05 -11.47 6.55
N ASN A 344 -15.67 -12.15 5.46
CA ASN A 344 -16.02 -13.56 5.24
C ASN A 344 -15.41 -14.49 6.31
N TYR A 345 -14.19 -14.22 6.76
CA TYR A 345 -13.56 -14.96 7.86
C TYR A 345 -14.35 -14.81 9.17
N LEU A 346 -14.71 -13.59 9.53
CA LEU A 346 -15.50 -13.29 10.73
C LEU A 346 -16.93 -13.86 10.65
N GLU A 347 -17.59 -13.83 9.48
CA GLU A 347 -18.92 -14.42 9.31
C GLU A 347 -18.92 -15.95 9.50
N LYS A 348 -17.78 -16.61 9.27
CA LYS A 348 -17.60 -18.06 9.56
C LYS A 348 -17.16 -18.34 11.00
N GLY A 349 -17.14 -17.34 11.86
CA GLY A 349 -16.77 -17.48 13.27
C GLY A 349 -15.26 -17.42 13.52
N GLY A 350 -14.52 -16.69 12.68
CA GLY A 350 -13.08 -16.50 12.85
C GLY A 350 -12.65 -15.90 14.20
N ARG A 351 -11.36 -16.03 14.50
CA ARG A 351 -10.67 -15.39 15.61
C ARG A 351 -9.64 -14.42 15.04
N LEU A 352 -9.88 -13.12 15.20
CA LEU A 352 -9.05 -12.07 14.61
C LEU A 352 -8.34 -11.27 15.69
N PHE A 353 -7.01 -11.28 15.66
CA PHE A 353 -6.21 -10.27 16.33
C PHE A 353 -5.75 -9.25 15.27
N ILE A 354 -5.92 -7.97 15.56
CA ILE A 354 -5.51 -6.88 14.67
C ILE A 354 -4.88 -5.76 15.50
N SER A 355 -3.76 -5.23 15.04
CA SER A 355 -3.04 -4.16 15.72
C SER A 355 -2.33 -3.22 14.77
N GLY A 356 -2.38 -1.93 15.08
CA GLY A 356 -1.71 -0.86 14.34
C GLY A 356 -2.13 0.52 14.85
N SER A 357 -1.38 1.55 14.51
CA SER A 357 -1.79 2.95 14.58
C SER A 357 -2.58 3.35 13.34
N GLU A 358 -3.31 4.47 13.42
CA GLU A 358 -4.06 5.09 12.32
C GLU A 358 -5.13 4.22 11.58
N ILE A 359 -5.37 2.96 11.95
CA ILE A 359 -6.42 2.10 11.35
C ILE A 359 -7.82 2.73 11.44
N ALA A 360 -8.23 3.21 12.61
CA ALA A 360 -9.53 3.84 12.82
C ALA A 360 -9.56 5.26 12.25
N TRP A 361 -8.44 5.97 12.28
CA TRP A 361 -8.29 7.24 11.57
C TRP A 361 -8.56 7.06 10.07
N ASP A 362 -7.96 6.04 9.45
CA ASP A 362 -8.14 5.76 8.04
C ASP A 362 -9.56 5.25 7.75
N LEU A 363 -9.99 4.15 8.36
CA LEU A 363 -11.26 3.50 8.02
C LEU A 363 -12.51 4.27 8.47
N ASP A 364 -12.48 4.92 9.64
CA ASP A 364 -13.65 5.65 10.14
C ASP A 364 -13.52 7.16 9.88
N TYR A 365 -12.46 7.84 10.33
CA TYR A 365 -12.42 9.31 10.21
C TYR A 365 -12.27 9.79 8.75
N LYS A 366 -11.38 9.17 7.98
CA LYS A 366 -11.10 9.51 6.57
C LYS A 366 -11.85 8.66 5.57
N GLY A 367 -12.25 7.46 5.98
CA GLY A 367 -12.80 6.42 5.13
C GLY A 367 -14.16 6.77 4.53
N ASN A 368 -14.47 6.06 3.45
CA ASN A 368 -15.74 6.19 2.76
C ASN A 368 -16.86 5.43 3.50
N SER A 369 -18.08 5.41 2.96
CA SER A 369 -19.21 4.74 3.63
C SER A 369 -19.03 3.23 3.80
N SER A 370 -18.27 2.56 2.92
CA SER A 370 -17.92 1.15 3.04
C SER A 370 -16.95 0.92 4.20
N ASP A 371 -15.91 1.74 4.30
CA ASP A 371 -14.89 1.63 5.35
C ASP A 371 -15.49 1.84 6.73
N LYS A 372 -16.29 2.91 6.88
CA LYS A 372 -17.05 3.21 8.11
C LYS A 372 -17.99 2.07 8.49
N TYR A 373 -18.66 1.48 7.49
CA TYR A 373 -19.52 0.32 7.72
C TYR A 373 -18.70 -0.88 8.17
N PHE A 374 -17.55 -1.14 7.55
CA PHE A 374 -16.69 -2.26 7.87
C PHE A 374 -16.12 -2.16 9.29
N ILE A 375 -15.48 -1.05 9.66
CA ILE A 375 -14.89 -0.90 10.99
C ILE A 375 -15.95 -0.96 12.11
N GLU A 376 -17.13 -0.35 11.90
CA GLU A 376 -18.21 -0.39 12.90
C GLU A 376 -18.84 -1.79 13.03
N ASN A 377 -19.07 -2.50 11.93
CA ASN A 377 -19.86 -3.73 11.93
C ASN A 377 -19.04 -5.01 11.98
N TYR A 378 -17.80 -4.98 11.48
CA TYR A 378 -16.90 -6.12 11.43
C TYR A 378 -15.78 -5.99 12.46
N LEU A 379 -15.03 -4.88 12.50
CA LEU A 379 -13.98 -4.69 13.52
C LEU A 379 -14.53 -4.25 14.89
N LYS A 380 -15.80 -3.85 14.95
CA LYS A 380 -16.53 -3.44 16.15
C LYS A 380 -15.91 -2.23 16.86
N ALA A 381 -15.32 -1.31 16.11
CA ALA A 381 -14.72 -0.09 16.61
C ALA A 381 -15.29 1.15 15.92
N LYS A 382 -15.11 2.30 16.55
CA LYS A 382 -15.22 3.64 15.94
C LYS A 382 -14.01 4.47 16.33
N TYR A 383 -13.70 5.44 15.50
CA TYR A 383 -12.65 6.41 15.77
C TYR A 383 -13.07 7.37 16.90
N SER A 384 -12.18 7.56 17.88
CA SER A 384 -12.30 8.59 18.91
C SER A 384 -11.39 9.77 18.63
N ALA A 385 -10.09 9.51 18.44
CA ALA A 385 -9.07 10.50 18.17
C ALA A 385 -7.81 9.82 17.60
N ASP A 386 -7.09 10.56 16.76
CA ASP A 386 -5.84 10.21 16.07
C ASP A 386 -4.62 10.08 17.02
N ALA A 387 -4.85 10.31 18.31
CA ALA A 387 -3.86 10.15 19.36
C ALA A 387 -4.56 10.03 20.72
N PRO A 388 -3.94 9.36 21.71
CA PRO A 388 -4.47 9.30 23.07
C PRO A 388 -4.60 10.71 23.66
N GLY A 389 -5.75 11.01 24.26
CA GLY A 389 -6.01 12.37 24.79
C GLY A 389 -6.10 13.47 23.71
N GLY A 390 -6.05 13.12 22.42
CA GLY A 390 -6.00 14.07 21.31
C GLY A 390 -4.65 14.79 21.16
N ILE A 391 -3.56 14.22 21.70
CA ILE A 391 -2.22 14.81 21.65
C ILE A 391 -1.21 13.77 21.16
N SER A 392 -0.73 13.94 19.94
CA SER A 392 0.24 13.04 19.31
C SER A 392 1.56 13.00 20.08
N GLY A 393 2.23 11.85 20.03
CA GLY A 393 3.58 11.65 20.53
C GLY A 393 3.79 11.94 22.02
N THR A 394 2.71 11.85 22.82
CA THR A 394 2.73 12.15 24.27
C THR A 394 2.57 10.90 25.14
N TYR A 395 1.71 9.97 24.74
CA TYR A 395 1.35 8.80 25.54
C TYR A 395 1.80 7.52 24.84
N TYR A 396 2.79 6.84 25.43
CA TYR A 396 3.42 5.62 24.90
C TYR A 396 3.20 4.40 25.80
N SER A 397 2.08 4.39 26.53
CA SER A 397 1.75 3.25 27.37
C SER A 397 0.24 3.06 27.56
N ALA A 398 -0.16 1.81 27.73
CA ALA A 398 -1.51 1.38 28.05
C ALA A 398 -1.55 0.58 29.36
N GLU A 399 -2.76 0.34 29.86
CA GLU A 399 -3.05 -0.45 31.05
C GLU A 399 -4.37 -1.23 30.89
N GLY A 400 -4.41 -2.39 31.54
CA GLY A 400 -5.57 -3.27 31.65
C GLY A 400 -6.76 -2.62 32.33
N ILE A 401 -7.96 -2.96 31.86
CA ILE A 401 -9.20 -2.61 32.54
C ILE A 401 -9.56 -3.73 33.53
N THR A 402 -9.90 -3.36 34.77
CA THR A 402 -10.30 -4.33 35.80
C THR A 402 -11.52 -5.14 35.37
N GLY A 403 -11.45 -6.47 35.50
CA GLY A 403 -12.50 -7.39 35.07
C GLY A 403 -12.44 -7.79 33.60
N GLU A 404 -11.47 -7.26 32.83
CA GLU A 404 -11.25 -7.58 31.42
C GLU A 404 -10.04 -8.49 31.20
N ILE A 405 -9.90 -8.99 29.96
CA ILE A 405 -8.88 -9.99 29.59
C ILE A 405 -7.44 -9.54 29.83
N PHE A 406 -7.19 -8.22 29.95
CA PHE A 406 -5.86 -7.68 30.22
C PHE A 406 -5.74 -7.05 31.62
N GLU A 407 -6.64 -7.36 32.56
CA GLU A 407 -6.69 -6.67 33.87
C GLU A 407 -5.37 -6.69 34.67
N ASN A 408 -4.53 -7.70 34.45
CA ASN A 408 -3.25 -7.86 35.15
C ASN A 408 -2.13 -6.96 34.61
N PHE A 409 -2.33 -6.29 33.47
CA PHE A 409 -1.32 -5.45 32.84
C PHE A 409 -1.38 -4.01 33.36
N THR A 410 -0.64 -3.71 34.42
CA THR A 410 -0.60 -2.35 34.99
C THR A 410 0.17 -1.32 34.16
N THR A 411 1.01 -1.76 33.22
CA THR A 411 1.71 -0.94 32.23
C THR A 411 2.12 -1.81 31.05
N ILE A 412 1.74 -1.38 29.85
CA ILE A 412 2.20 -1.91 28.56
C ILE A 412 2.86 -0.74 27.87
N ASN A 413 4.18 -0.77 27.69
CA ASN A 413 4.87 0.29 26.95
C ASN A 413 4.97 -0.10 25.48
N PHE A 414 4.84 0.86 24.60
CA PHE A 414 5.10 0.72 23.17
C PHE A 414 6.07 1.80 22.70
N ASP A 415 6.77 1.53 21.60
CA ASP A 415 7.96 2.30 21.23
C ASP A 415 7.65 3.76 20.87
N ASN A 416 8.52 4.64 21.35
CA ASN A 416 8.54 6.07 21.05
C ASN A 416 9.69 6.42 20.09
N GLY A 417 10.16 5.42 19.33
CA GLY A 417 11.30 5.51 18.41
C GLY A 417 12.66 5.31 19.08
N THR A 418 12.72 4.70 20.27
CA THR A 418 13.97 4.48 21.02
C THR A 418 14.31 3.02 21.28
N HIS A 419 13.43 2.07 20.91
CA HIS A 419 13.62 0.63 21.13
C HIS A 419 13.74 -0.18 19.84
N GLY A 420 14.11 0.48 18.74
CA GLY A 420 14.47 -0.18 17.48
C GLY A 420 13.28 -0.53 16.58
N THR A 421 12.08 -0.03 16.90
CA THR A 421 10.89 -0.12 16.05
C THR A 421 10.40 1.29 15.67
N ILE A 422 9.20 1.38 15.08
CA ILE A 422 8.56 2.65 14.71
C ILE A 422 8.23 3.52 15.93
N ASN A 423 8.27 4.84 15.73
CA ASN A 423 7.77 5.79 16.72
C ASN A 423 6.25 5.97 16.57
N VAL A 424 5.49 5.41 17.50
CA VAL A 424 4.01 5.41 17.45
C VAL A 424 3.44 6.76 17.88
N ASN A 425 3.57 7.78 17.02
CA ASN A 425 3.10 9.13 17.34
C ASN A 425 1.57 9.26 17.34
N TYR A 426 0.87 8.42 16.55
CA TYR A 426 -0.56 8.53 16.24
C TYR A 426 -1.30 7.23 16.57
N ALA A 427 -1.12 6.75 17.80
CA ALA A 427 -1.89 5.61 18.30
C ALA A 427 -3.39 5.95 18.37
N ASP A 428 -4.24 5.14 17.76
CA ASP A 428 -5.68 5.38 17.70
C ASP A 428 -6.36 5.22 19.05
N ALA A 429 -7.07 6.26 19.46
CA ALA A 429 -8.06 6.12 20.52
C ALA A 429 -9.37 5.61 19.92
N LEU A 430 -9.87 4.51 20.47
CA LEU A 430 -11.05 3.81 19.96
C LEU A 430 -12.32 4.11 20.76
N ILE A 431 -13.47 3.83 20.17
CA ILE A 431 -14.76 3.70 20.85
C ILE A 431 -15.30 2.30 20.53
N PRO A 432 -15.59 1.43 21.51
CA PRO A 432 -16.22 0.14 21.23
C PRO A 432 -17.57 0.34 20.55
N ALA A 433 -17.82 -0.38 19.45
CA ALA A 433 -19.08 -0.36 18.73
C ALA A 433 -19.93 -1.58 19.07
N GLN A 434 -21.26 -1.39 19.08
CA GLN A 434 -22.23 -2.44 19.38
C GLN A 434 -21.93 -3.05 20.77
N ASN A 435 -21.84 -4.38 20.87
CA ASN A 435 -21.54 -5.09 22.12
C ASN A 435 -20.03 -5.34 22.31
N ALA A 436 -19.15 -4.60 21.63
CA ALA A 436 -17.72 -4.67 21.95
C ALA A 436 -17.43 -4.01 23.29
N GLU A 437 -16.40 -4.50 23.95
CA GLU A 437 -15.97 -4.07 25.28
C GLU A 437 -14.56 -3.48 25.19
N ALA A 438 -14.33 -2.35 25.85
CA ALA A 438 -12.97 -1.83 26.01
C ALA A 438 -12.19 -2.74 26.96
N VAL A 439 -10.95 -3.09 26.60
CA VAL A 439 -10.09 -3.98 27.40
C VAL A 439 -8.78 -3.33 27.84
N LEU A 440 -8.35 -2.29 27.12
CA LEU A 440 -7.17 -1.48 27.46
C LEU A 440 -7.52 0.00 27.45
N ASN A 441 -6.93 0.76 28.37
CA ASN A 441 -6.87 2.21 28.30
C ASN A 441 -5.42 2.69 28.15
N TYR A 442 -5.19 3.77 27.42
CA TYR A 442 -3.96 4.52 27.49
C TYR A 442 -3.76 5.06 28.90
N LYS A 443 -2.57 4.84 29.43
CA LYS A 443 -2.25 5.14 30.82
C LYS A 443 -2.13 6.65 31.02
N ASN A 444 -2.70 7.15 32.13
CA ASN A 444 -2.77 8.59 32.46
C ASN A 444 -3.55 9.44 31.44
N VAL A 445 -4.50 8.84 30.72
CA VAL A 445 -5.36 9.52 29.75
C VAL A 445 -6.81 9.51 30.23
N THR A 446 -7.46 10.67 30.24
CA THR A 446 -8.85 10.82 30.71
C THR A 446 -9.88 10.80 29.57
N ASN A 447 -9.61 11.52 28.48
CA ASN A 447 -10.46 11.57 27.27
C ASN A 447 -9.77 10.80 26.13
N HIS A 448 -10.52 10.21 25.20
CA HIS A 448 -9.93 9.42 24.10
C HIS A 448 -8.94 8.37 24.63
N LYS A 449 -9.37 7.62 25.64
CA LYS A 449 -8.48 6.78 26.45
C LYS A 449 -8.48 5.32 26.05
N THR A 450 -9.44 4.82 25.29
CA THR A 450 -9.51 3.39 24.97
C THR A 450 -8.44 3.03 23.95
N ALA A 451 -7.51 2.15 24.33
CA ALA A 451 -6.38 1.72 23.53
C ALA A 451 -6.61 0.36 22.85
N GLY A 452 -7.59 -0.40 23.33
CA GLY A 452 -7.93 -1.68 22.74
C GLY A 452 -9.32 -2.16 23.15
N ILE A 453 -9.92 -2.95 22.28
CA ILE A 453 -11.26 -3.53 22.46
C ILE A 453 -11.22 -5.04 22.22
N LYS A 454 -12.22 -5.73 22.75
CA LYS A 454 -12.57 -7.10 22.36
C LYS A 454 -14.02 -7.17 21.91
N TYR A 455 -14.33 -8.20 21.13
CA TYR A 455 -15.70 -8.58 20.81
C TYR A 455 -15.84 -10.09 20.77
N GLU A 456 -16.99 -10.60 21.19
CA GLU A 456 -17.41 -12.00 21.02
C GLU A 456 -18.90 -12.02 20.67
N GLY A 457 -19.26 -12.65 19.54
CA GLY A 457 -20.65 -12.69 19.08
C GLY A 457 -20.80 -12.91 17.59
N LEU A 458 -22.03 -12.83 17.08
CA LEU A 458 -22.32 -12.92 15.65
C LEU A 458 -21.90 -11.64 14.92
N ILE A 459 -21.22 -11.80 13.79
CA ILE A 459 -20.76 -10.69 12.94
C ILE A 459 -21.38 -10.83 11.56
N GLY A 460 -21.80 -9.72 10.97
CA GLY A 460 -22.41 -9.69 9.64
C GLY A 460 -23.63 -10.60 9.54
N ASN A 461 -23.67 -11.43 8.51
CA ASN A 461 -24.69 -12.47 8.33
C ASN A 461 -24.24 -13.84 8.87
N GLY A 462 -23.16 -13.88 9.65
CA GLY A 462 -22.60 -15.10 10.21
C GLY A 462 -23.51 -15.77 11.24
N ASN A 463 -23.51 -17.10 11.23
CA ASN A 463 -24.28 -17.92 12.19
C ASN A 463 -23.38 -18.59 13.24
N THR A 464 -22.07 -18.40 13.16
CA THR A 464 -21.09 -18.90 14.11
C THR A 464 -20.42 -17.70 14.77
N PRO A 465 -20.36 -17.61 16.11
CA PRO A 465 -19.83 -16.41 16.72
C PRO A 465 -18.32 -16.30 16.52
N ALA A 466 -17.89 -15.10 16.14
CA ALA A 466 -16.51 -14.70 15.96
C ALA A 466 -15.97 -14.05 17.24
N LYS A 467 -14.64 -13.93 17.32
CA LYS A 467 -13.97 -13.16 18.36
C LYS A 467 -12.93 -12.23 17.77
N ILE A 468 -12.82 -11.05 18.35
CA ILE A 468 -11.89 -10.01 17.92
C ILE A 468 -11.15 -9.47 19.12
N VAL A 469 -9.85 -9.24 18.97
CA VAL A 469 -9.07 -8.32 19.79
C VAL A 469 -8.46 -7.28 18.85
N TYR A 470 -8.68 -6.00 19.13
CA TYR A 470 -8.16 -4.89 18.32
C TYR A 470 -7.41 -3.90 19.20
N PHE A 471 -6.13 -3.69 18.94
CA PHE A 471 -5.30 -2.64 19.53
C PHE A 471 -5.14 -1.44 18.59
N GLY A 472 -5.35 -0.22 19.10
CA GLY A 472 -5.07 1.04 18.41
C GLY A 472 -3.59 1.44 18.42
N PHE A 473 -2.70 0.49 18.72
CA PHE A 473 -1.25 0.65 18.60
C PHE A 473 -0.65 -0.66 18.07
N PRO A 474 0.50 -0.61 17.39
CA PRO A 474 1.12 -1.79 16.80
C PRO A 474 1.70 -2.72 17.88
N PHE A 475 1.37 -4.00 17.85
CA PHE A 475 1.80 -4.99 18.85
C PHE A 475 3.32 -5.24 18.83
N GLU A 476 3.92 -5.22 17.64
CA GLU A 476 5.35 -5.36 17.40
C GLU A 476 6.20 -4.29 18.14
N THR A 477 5.61 -3.14 18.44
CA THR A 477 6.29 -2.03 19.15
C THR A 477 6.26 -2.17 20.67
N VAL A 478 5.46 -3.11 21.21
CA VAL A 478 5.33 -3.30 22.65
C VAL A 478 6.62 -3.87 23.22
N TYR A 479 7.13 -3.32 24.32
CA TYR A 479 8.29 -3.88 25.01
C TYR A 479 8.01 -4.06 26.52
N SER A 480 8.62 -5.07 27.17
CA SER A 480 9.58 -6.05 26.66
C SER A 480 8.95 -7.22 25.89
N GLU A 481 9.78 -8.12 25.35
CA GLU A 481 9.35 -9.40 24.77
C GLU A 481 8.48 -10.22 25.73
N GLU A 482 8.78 -10.19 27.04
CA GLU A 482 7.95 -10.84 28.06
C GLU A 482 6.52 -10.29 28.09
N THR A 483 6.36 -8.96 28.01
CA THR A 483 5.05 -8.31 27.93
C THR A 483 4.30 -8.75 26.68
N ARG A 484 4.97 -8.78 25.50
CA ARG A 484 4.36 -9.25 24.24
C ARG A 484 3.88 -10.69 24.36
N ASN A 485 4.73 -11.57 24.89
CA ASN A 485 4.42 -12.99 25.07
C ASN A 485 3.18 -13.19 25.95
N GLN A 486 3.09 -12.47 27.07
CA GLN A 486 1.95 -12.53 27.99
C GLN A 486 0.68 -11.93 27.40
N LEU A 487 0.77 -10.84 26.63
CA LEU A 487 -0.39 -10.28 25.92
C LEU A 487 -0.94 -11.28 24.91
N MET A 488 -0.06 -11.94 24.14
CA MET A 488 -0.47 -13.00 23.23
C MET A 488 -1.08 -14.20 23.98
N THR A 489 -0.61 -14.52 25.19
CA THR A 489 -1.26 -15.54 26.05
C THR A 489 -2.73 -15.21 26.29
N GLU A 490 -3.04 -14.00 26.78
CA GLU A 490 -4.43 -13.61 27.07
C GLU A 490 -5.30 -13.55 25.80
N ILE A 491 -4.74 -13.15 24.66
CA ILE A 491 -5.44 -13.16 23.36
C ILE A 491 -5.82 -14.58 22.97
N ILE A 492 -4.87 -15.51 23.02
CA ILE A 492 -5.09 -16.92 22.67
C ILE A 492 -6.04 -17.61 23.66
N ASP A 493 -5.94 -17.30 24.95
CA ASP A 493 -6.85 -17.82 25.97
C ASP A 493 -8.27 -17.31 25.77
N PHE A 494 -8.44 -16.02 25.44
CA PHE A 494 -9.72 -15.47 25.05
C PHE A 494 -10.29 -16.16 23.79
N PHE A 495 -9.48 -16.38 22.76
CA PHE A 495 -9.92 -17.06 21.53
C PHE A 495 -10.34 -18.52 21.76
N ASN A 496 -9.65 -19.22 22.66
CA ASN A 496 -9.93 -20.61 23.00
C ASN A 496 -11.09 -20.80 23.99
N LYS A 497 -11.45 -19.75 24.74
CA LYS A 497 -12.56 -19.82 25.69
C LYS A 497 -13.87 -20.18 24.95
N PRO A 498 -14.58 -21.25 25.34
CA PRO A 498 -15.85 -21.58 24.73
C PRO A 498 -16.88 -20.48 24.98
N ILE A 499 -17.75 -20.27 24.00
CA ILE A 499 -18.75 -19.20 24.04
C ILE A 499 -19.87 -19.63 24.97
N THR A 500 -19.95 -19.01 26.14
CA THR A 500 -20.88 -19.42 27.21
C THR A 500 -22.19 -18.64 27.23
N SER A 501 -22.37 -17.68 26.33
CA SER A 501 -23.61 -16.90 26.19
C SER A 501 -23.84 -16.51 24.73
N ILE A 502 -24.88 -17.08 24.13
CA ILE A 502 -25.46 -16.54 22.91
C ILE A 502 -26.49 -15.51 23.40
N GLU A 503 -26.12 -14.23 23.44
CA GLU A 503 -27.18 -13.22 23.32
C GLU A 503 -27.77 -13.41 21.94
N ASN A 504 -28.93 -14.06 21.90
CA ASN A 504 -29.77 -14.11 20.72
C ASN A 504 -30.17 -12.66 20.40
N ASN A 505 -29.33 -11.96 19.68
CA ASN A 505 -29.78 -10.86 18.83
C ASN A 505 -30.62 -11.53 17.75
N ILE A 506 -31.90 -11.73 18.08
CA ILE A 506 -32.96 -11.95 17.11
C ILE A 506 -32.70 -10.93 16.01
N ALA A 507 -32.43 -11.42 14.79
CA ALA A 507 -32.15 -10.62 13.60
C ALA A 507 -32.92 -9.31 13.68
N ALA A 508 -32.20 -8.20 13.86
CA ALA A 508 -32.80 -6.89 13.93
C ALA A 508 -33.67 -6.76 12.68
N VAL A 509 -35.00 -6.72 12.88
CA VAL A 509 -35.93 -6.42 11.81
C VAL A 509 -35.47 -5.07 11.26
N PRO A 510 -35.09 -4.98 9.98
CA PRO A 510 -34.55 -3.74 9.47
C PRO A 510 -35.60 -2.63 9.63
N ASP A 511 -35.21 -1.46 10.14
CA ASP A 511 -36.17 -0.42 10.51
C ASP A 511 -36.70 0.39 9.30
N GLN A 512 -36.07 0.26 8.12
CA GLN A 512 -36.39 1.07 6.93
C GLN A 512 -36.20 0.31 5.62
N PHE A 513 -36.98 0.69 4.59
CA PHE A 513 -36.75 0.25 3.22
C PHE A 513 -35.42 0.80 2.69
N MET A 514 -34.62 -0.03 2.05
CA MET A 514 -33.37 0.38 1.40
C MET A 514 -33.16 -0.36 0.08
N LEU A 515 -32.78 0.35 -0.98
CA LEU A 515 -32.27 -0.24 -2.22
C LEU A 515 -30.76 0.02 -2.30
N TYR A 516 -29.96 -1.04 -2.36
CA TYR A 516 -28.50 -0.93 -2.47
C TYR A 516 -28.04 -0.76 -3.92
N GLN A 517 -26.79 -0.29 -4.08
CA GLN A 517 -26.13 -0.27 -5.37
C GLN A 517 -25.95 -1.71 -5.88
N ASN A 518 -26.23 -1.96 -7.15
CA ASN A 518 -26.00 -3.26 -7.75
C ASN A 518 -24.49 -3.56 -7.77
N TYR A 519 -24.11 -4.81 -7.55
CA TYR A 519 -22.71 -5.23 -7.58
C TYR A 519 -22.52 -6.50 -8.43
N PRO A 520 -21.55 -6.54 -9.35
CA PRO A 520 -20.66 -5.43 -9.74
C PRO A 520 -21.39 -4.27 -10.45
N ASN A 521 -20.83 -3.06 -10.45
CA ASN A 521 -21.27 -1.93 -11.29
C ASN A 521 -20.06 -1.06 -11.70
N PRO A 522 -19.60 -1.07 -12.96
CA PRO A 522 -20.21 -1.72 -14.11
C PRO A 522 -20.23 -3.25 -14.04
N PHE A 523 -21.18 -3.91 -14.71
CA PHE A 523 -21.34 -5.37 -14.72
C PHE A 523 -21.22 -5.98 -16.11
N ASN A 524 -20.82 -7.26 -16.18
CA ASN A 524 -20.78 -8.07 -17.41
C ASN A 524 -20.87 -9.59 -17.10
N PRO A 525 -21.86 -10.34 -17.62
CA PRO A 525 -23.19 -9.89 -18.05
C PRO A 525 -24.18 -9.78 -16.88
N SER A 526 -23.81 -10.20 -15.67
CA SER A 526 -24.73 -10.27 -14.52
C SER A 526 -24.32 -9.40 -13.35
N THR A 527 -25.30 -8.90 -12.61
CA THR A 527 -25.12 -8.15 -11.36
C THR A 527 -26.10 -8.63 -10.30
N ARG A 528 -25.75 -8.50 -9.03
CA ARG A 528 -26.62 -8.72 -7.88
C ARG A 528 -27.21 -7.39 -7.43
N ILE A 529 -28.51 -7.36 -7.13
CA ILE A 529 -29.20 -6.20 -6.55
C ILE A 529 -29.71 -6.63 -5.18
N GLU A 530 -29.30 -5.90 -4.14
CA GLU A 530 -29.77 -6.13 -2.77
C GLU A 530 -30.75 -5.04 -2.35
N TYR A 531 -31.72 -5.40 -1.52
CA TYR A 531 -32.65 -4.47 -0.91
C TYR A 531 -33.21 -4.97 0.42
N VAL A 532 -33.84 -4.07 1.16
CA VAL A 532 -34.38 -4.31 2.51
C VAL A 532 -35.86 -3.98 2.54
N VAL A 533 -36.62 -4.84 3.19
CA VAL A 533 -38.05 -4.70 3.45
C VAL A 533 -38.24 -4.72 4.97
N PRO A 534 -38.71 -3.63 5.62
CA PRO A 534 -38.83 -3.53 7.07
C PRO A 534 -40.10 -4.17 7.64
N SER A 535 -41.11 -4.41 6.80
CA SER A 535 -42.40 -4.99 7.17
C SER A 535 -43.01 -5.69 5.96
N ASN A 536 -43.92 -6.65 6.19
CA ASN A 536 -44.60 -7.38 5.12
C ASN A 536 -45.28 -6.40 4.14
N GLU A 537 -44.84 -6.41 2.88
CA GLU A 537 -45.29 -5.47 1.85
C GLU A 537 -45.25 -6.13 0.47
N PHE A 538 -46.06 -5.65 -0.48
CA PHE A 538 -45.95 -6.06 -1.87
C PHE A 538 -44.79 -5.30 -2.53
N VAL A 539 -43.78 -6.03 -3.00
CA VAL A 539 -42.52 -5.49 -3.51
C VAL A 539 -42.41 -5.73 -5.01
N THR A 540 -42.16 -4.65 -5.76
CA THR A 540 -41.81 -4.71 -7.18
C THR A 540 -40.41 -4.13 -7.39
N LEU A 541 -39.49 -4.93 -7.96
CA LEU A 541 -38.18 -4.47 -8.41
C LEU A 541 -38.11 -4.58 -9.93
N SER A 542 -38.02 -3.46 -10.63
CA SER A 542 -38.03 -3.42 -12.10
C SER A 542 -36.78 -2.76 -12.67
N VAL A 543 -36.35 -3.19 -13.85
CA VAL A 543 -35.26 -2.62 -14.65
C VAL A 543 -35.82 -1.84 -15.84
N PHE A 544 -35.21 -0.71 -16.18
CA PHE A 544 -35.59 0.21 -17.24
C PHE A 544 -34.37 0.62 -18.09
N ASP A 545 -34.61 1.00 -19.35
CA ASP A 545 -33.61 1.70 -20.15
C ASP A 545 -33.51 3.20 -19.78
N ILE A 546 -32.53 3.90 -20.36
CA ILE A 546 -32.32 5.34 -20.13
C ILE A 546 -33.48 6.23 -20.62
N LEU A 547 -34.35 5.71 -21.49
CA LEU A 547 -35.56 6.39 -21.97
C LEU A 547 -36.76 6.13 -21.06
N GLY A 548 -36.59 5.31 -20.01
CA GLY A 548 -37.64 4.94 -19.05
C GLY A 548 -38.54 3.79 -19.51
N ASN A 549 -38.21 3.09 -20.60
CA ASN A 549 -38.97 1.91 -21.00
C ASN A 549 -38.61 0.74 -20.06
N LYS A 550 -39.64 0.05 -19.56
CA LYS A 550 -39.45 -1.11 -18.69
C LYS A 550 -38.87 -2.29 -19.48
N ILE A 551 -37.80 -2.87 -18.96
CA ILE A 551 -37.08 -4.02 -19.51
C ILE A 551 -37.56 -5.30 -18.82
N ALA A 552 -37.49 -5.37 -17.49
CA ALA A 552 -37.87 -6.58 -16.75
C ALA A 552 -38.38 -6.25 -15.36
N ASP A 553 -39.24 -7.11 -14.82
CA ASP A 553 -39.53 -7.19 -13.39
C ASP A 553 -38.69 -8.34 -12.84
N LEU A 554 -37.82 -8.05 -11.88
CA LEU A 554 -36.96 -9.02 -11.20
C LEU A 554 -37.66 -9.62 -9.98
N VAL A 555 -38.56 -8.84 -9.37
CA VAL A 555 -39.39 -9.22 -8.21
C VAL A 555 -40.74 -8.55 -8.40
N ASP A 556 -41.82 -9.29 -8.14
CA ASP A 556 -43.21 -8.80 -8.18
C ASP A 556 -44.10 -9.67 -7.30
N GLU A 557 -43.90 -9.62 -5.97
CA GLU A 557 -44.55 -10.50 -5.00
C GLU A 557 -44.67 -9.88 -3.59
N GLU A 558 -45.46 -10.49 -2.71
CA GLU A 558 -45.48 -10.14 -1.28
C GLU A 558 -44.23 -10.70 -0.58
N GLN A 559 -43.50 -9.82 0.10
CA GLN A 559 -42.29 -10.18 0.83
C GLN A 559 -42.40 -9.78 2.31
N SER A 560 -42.00 -10.70 3.20
CA SER A 560 -41.95 -10.44 4.65
C SER A 560 -40.80 -9.50 5.01
N ALA A 561 -40.76 -9.00 6.25
CA ALA A 561 -39.62 -8.22 6.72
C ALA A 561 -38.29 -9.00 6.59
N GLY A 562 -37.28 -8.42 5.96
CA GLY A 562 -35.99 -9.05 5.72
C GLY A 562 -35.11 -8.35 4.70
N LYS A 563 -33.89 -8.87 4.53
CA LYS A 563 -32.95 -8.47 3.47
C LYS A 563 -33.05 -9.46 2.32
N TYR A 564 -33.20 -8.94 1.11
CA TYR A 564 -33.41 -9.72 -0.11
C TYR A 564 -32.32 -9.44 -1.13
N SER A 565 -32.13 -10.41 -2.01
CA SER A 565 -31.17 -10.27 -3.09
C SER A 565 -31.62 -11.02 -4.34
N VAL A 566 -31.44 -10.37 -5.49
CA VAL A 566 -31.83 -10.89 -6.79
C VAL A 566 -30.75 -10.63 -7.81
N THR A 567 -30.49 -11.61 -8.66
CA THR A 567 -29.52 -11.52 -9.74
C THR A 567 -30.21 -11.03 -11.01
N PHE A 568 -29.62 -10.01 -11.64
CA PHE A 568 -29.99 -9.55 -12.96
C PHE A 568 -28.94 -10.00 -13.98
N ASP A 569 -29.36 -10.78 -14.97
CA ASP A 569 -28.52 -11.24 -16.08
C ASP A 569 -28.95 -10.52 -17.38
N ALA A 570 -28.04 -9.71 -17.94
CA ALA A 570 -28.31 -8.94 -19.15
C ALA A 570 -28.33 -9.75 -20.45
N VAL A 571 -27.98 -11.05 -20.41
CA VAL A 571 -28.05 -11.97 -21.55
C VAL A 571 -29.40 -12.70 -21.57
N ASN A 572 -29.87 -13.18 -20.42
CA ASN A 572 -31.07 -14.02 -20.33
C ASN A 572 -32.30 -13.23 -19.85
N ILE A 573 -32.78 -12.28 -20.67
CA ILE A 573 -33.93 -11.43 -20.29
C ILE A 573 -35.24 -11.94 -20.93
N PRO A 574 -36.38 -11.97 -20.20
CA PRO A 574 -37.67 -12.48 -20.67
C PRO A 574 -38.35 -11.77 -21.86
N ILE A 575 -37.80 -10.70 -22.43
CA ILE A 575 -38.39 -9.98 -23.58
C ILE A 575 -37.80 -10.49 -24.90
N ASN A 576 -38.40 -10.13 -26.04
CA ASN A 576 -37.96 -10.46 -27.41
C ASN A 576 -36.56 -9.89 -27.82
N LYS A 577 -35.58 -9.92 -26.93
CA LYS A 577 -34.18 -9.56 -27.13
C LYS A 577 -33.29 -10.60 -26.44
N THR A 578 -32.35 -11.16 -27.18
CA THR A 578 -31.40 -12.17 -26.71
C THR A 578 -30.24 -11.63 -25.87
N ALA A 579 -30.07 -10.31 -25.76
CA ALA A 579 -29.18 -9.64 -24.80
C ALA A 579 -29.38 -8.11 -24.84
N LEU A 580 -28.99 -7.41 -23.76
CA LEU A 580 -28.87 -5.96 -23.72
C LEU A 580 -27.57 -5.44 -24.35
N SER A 581 -27.55 -4.19 -24.78
CA SER A 581 -26.34 -3.50 -25.28
C SER A 581 -25.59 -2.83 -24.12
N SER A 582 -24.28 -2.62 -24.24
CA SER A 582 -23.52 -1.80 -23.28
C SER A 582 -24.17 -0.43 -23.10
N GLY A 583 -24.27 0.06 -21.87
CA GLY A 583 -24.95 1.32 -21.58
C GLY A 583 -25.46 1.43 -20.14
N ILE A 584 -26.11 2.57 -19.86
CA ILE A 584 -26.70 2.86 -18.55
C ILE A 584 -28.15 2.35 -18.52
N TYR A 585 -28.47 1.64 -17.45
CA TYR A 585 -29.81 1.15 -17.13
C TYR A 585 -30.21 1.66 -15.75
N ILE A 586 -31.51 1.69 -15.47
CA ILE A 586 -32.06 2.12 -14.19
C ILE A 586 -32.81 0.94 -13.59
N TYR A 587 -32.64 0.69 -12.29
CA TYR A 587 -33.49 -0.25 -11.56
C TYR A 587 -34.19 0.47 -10.41
N ARG A 588 -35.43 0.08 -10.15
CA ARG A 588 -36.31 0.75 -9.19
C ARG A 588 -37.02 -0.25 -8.31
N LEU A 589 -36.93 -0.05 -7.01
CA LEU A 589 -37.68 -0.75 -5.99
C LEU A 589 -38.92 0.07 -5.63
N GLN A 590 -40.09 -0.57 -5.64
CA GLN A 590 -41.36 -0.03 -5.20
C GLN A 590 -41.96 -0.95 -4.15
N ALA A 591 -42.35 -0.40 -3.00
CA ALA A 591 -43.03 -1.14 -1.94
C ALA A 591 -43.98 -0.19 -1.19
N GLY A 592 -45.30 -0.39 -1.30
CA GLY A 592 -46.28 0.57 -0.80
C GLY A 592 -46.03 2.00 -1.30
N SER A 593 -45.84 2.95 -0.39
CA SER A 593 -45.49 4.35 -0.70
C SER A 593 -44.00 4.60 -0.95
N PHE A 594 -43.13 3.62 -0.68
CA PHE A 594 -41.68 3.75 -0.88
C PHE A 594 -41.32 3.52 -2.35
N SER A 595 -40.49 4.40 -2.90
CA SER A 595 -39.93 4.27 -4.25
C SER A 595 -38.50 4.77 -4.27
N GLN A 596 -37.56 3.91 -4.66
CA GLN A 596 -36.15 4.29 -4.82
C GLN A 596 -35.62 3.73 -6.14
N SER A 597 -34.88 4.55 -6.89
CA SER A 597 -34.23 4.16 -8.14
C SER A 597 -32.73 4.33 -8.06
N ARG A 598 -31.98 3.49 -8.75
CA ARG A 598 -30.53 3.56 -8.92
C ARG A 598 -30.13 3.23 -10.35
N THR A 599 -28.94 3.65 -10.75
CA THR A 599 -28.37 3.42 -12.08
C THR A 599 -27.37 2.28 -12.04
N MET A 600 -27.30 1.50 -13.11
CA MET A 600 -26.32 0.44 -13.33
C MET A 600 -25.73 0.57 -14.74
N ILE A 601 -24.48 0.19 -14.92
CA ILE A 601 -23.72 0.30 -16.17
C ILE A 601 -23.39 -1.12 -16.65
N LEU A 602 -23.91 -1.50 -17.81
CA LEU A 602 -23.52 -2.75 -18.48
C LEU A 602 -22.32 -2.47 -19.40
N LEU A 603 -21.23 -3.20 -19.22
CA LEU A 603 -20.11 -3.25 -20.15
C LEU A 603 -20.12 -4.62 -20.82
N LYS A 604 -20.08 -4.66 -22.16
CA LYS A 604 -19.85 -5.89 -22.92
C LYS A 604 -18.45 -5.92 -23.48
#